data_AF-A0A839CU02-F1
#
_entry.id   AF-A0A839CU02-F1
#
_cell.length_a   1.000
_cell.length_b   1.000
_cell.length_c   1.000
_cell.angle_alpha   90.00
_cell.angle_beta   90.00
_cell.angle_gamma   90.00
#
_symmetry.space_group_name_H-M   'P 1'
#
loop_
_entity.id
_entity.type
_entity.pdbx_description
1 polymer ?
#
loop_
_entity_poly.entity_id
_entity_poly.type
_entity_poly.pdbx_seq_one_letter_code
_entity_poly.pdbx_strand_id
1 'polypeptide(L)'
;MKCWKRGLNISPSTIYRWVQHYGPEIRKKVSYFVKSTNSSWYLDETYIKVKGKWLYLYRAIDSNKNTIDFYLSKTRNHKAAKLCL
;
A
#
# COMPACT_ATOMS: atom_id res chain seq x y z
N MET A 1 -2.79 -20.88 5.33
CA MET A 1 -4.05 -20.10 5.39
C MET A 1 -5.01 -20.79 4.43
N LYS A 2 -6.09 -21.44 4.92
CA LYS A 2 -7.00 -22.22 4.06
C LYS A 2 -7.90 -21.28 3.26
N CYS A 3 -7.90 -21.39 1.93
CA CYS A 3 -8.84 -20.65 1.09
C CYS A 3 -10.20 -21.37 1.15
N TRP A 4 -11.03 -20.99 2.13
CA TRP A 4 -12.22 -21.73 2.58
C TRP A 4 -13.23 -22.05 1.47
N LYS A 5 -13.34 -21.20 0.43
CA LYS A 5 -14.30 -21.38 -0.66
C LYS A 5 -13.93 -22.47 -1.69
N ARG A 6 -12.71 -22.99 -1.69
CA ARG A 6 -12.23 -23.96 -2.72
C ARG A 6 -11.52 -25.19 -2.16
N GLY A 7 -11.40 -25.35 -0.85
CA GLY A 7 -10.74 -26.52 -0.23
C GLY A 7 -9.23 -26.62 -0.49
N LEU A 8 -8.61 -25.63 -1.13
CA LEU A 8 -7.19 -25.66 -1.48
C LEU A 8 -6.31 -25.28 -0.29
N ASN A 9 -5.39 -26.17 0.06
CA ASN A 9 -4.37 -25.94 1.08
C ASN A 9 -3.17 -25.22 0.46
N ILE A 10 -3.22 -23.88 0.49
CA ILE A 10 -2.17 -23.04 -0.08
C ILE A 10 -1.26 -22.56 1.06
N SER A 11 0.05 -22.80 0.89
CA SER A 11 1.07 -22.25 1.79
C SER A 11 1.05 -20.72 1.72
N PRO A 12 1.19 -20.00 2.85
CA PRO A 12 1.30 -18.54 2.84
C PRO A 12 2.40 -18.02 1.91
N SER A 13 3.48 -18.80 1.75
CA SER A 13 4.58 -18.50 0.82
C SER A 13 4.15 -18.47 -0.65
N THR A 14 3.21 -19.33 -1.04
CA THR A 14 2.67 -19.38 -2.41
C THR A 14 1.87 -18.12 -2.73
N ILE A 15 1.05 -17.65 -1.79
CA ILE A 15 0.31 -16.38 -1.93
C ILE A 15 1.28 -15.22 -2.05
N TYR A 16 2.31 -15.18 -1.19
CA TYR A 16 3.34 -14.14 -1.26
C TYR A 16 4.03 -14.11 -2.63
N ARG A 17 4.43 -15.28 -3.16
CA ARG A 17 5.02 -15.40 -4.50
C ARG A 17 4.09 -14.91 -5.60
N TRP A 18 2.79 -15.23 -5.52
CA TRP A 18 1.80 -14.73 -6.48
C TRP A 18 1.64 -13.21 -6.41
N VAL A 19 1.59 -12.63 -5.21
CA VAL A 19 1.53 -11.18 -5.03
C VAL A 19 2.76 -10.50 -5.62
N GLN A 20 3.96 -11.05 -5.39
CA GLN A 20 5.20 -10.49 -5.98
C GLN A 20 5.23 -10.63 -7.51
N HIS A 21 4.74 -11.75 -8.05
CA HIS A 21 4.77 -12.02 -9.48
C HIS A 21 3.70 -11.24 -10.26
N TYR A 22 2.45 -11.33 -9.83
CA TYR A 22 1.30 -10.73 -10.53
C TYR A 22 0.98 -9.30 -10.08
N GLY A 23 1.44 -8.88 -8.89
CA GLY A 23 1.18 -7.54 -8.36
C GLY A 23 1.53 -6.41 -9.32
N PRO A 24 2.73 -6.41 -9.95
CA PRO A 24 3.10 -5.39 -10.93
C PRO A 24 2.18 -5.35 -12.16
N GLU A 25 1.78 -6.52 -12.67
CA GLU A 25 0.92 -6.61 -13.86
C GLU A 25 -0.51 -6.13 -13.56
N ILE A 26 -1.05 -6.52 -12.40
CA ILE A 26 -2.33 -6.04 -11.90
C ILE A 26 -2.27 -4.53 -11.72
N ARG A 27 -1.20 -4.01 -11.10
CA ARG A 27 -1.02 -2.56 -10.90
C ARG A 27 -1.03 -1.81 -12.22
N LYS A 28 -0.35 -2.29 -13.26
CA LYS A 28 -0.35 -1.66 -14.60
C LYS A 28 -1.74 -1.63 -15.23
N LYS A 29 -2.52 -2.69 -15.08
CA LYS A 29 -3.90 -2.76 -15.61
C LYS A 29 -4.82 -1.83 -14.82
N VAL A 30 -4.71 -1.82 -13.50
CA VAL A 30 -5.55 -1.03 -12.59
C VAL A 30 -5.19 0.46 -12.65
N SER A 31 -3.91 0.81 -12.83
CA SER A 31 -3.47 2.21 -12.87
C SER A 31 -4.11 3.01 -14.00
N TYR A 32 -4.52 2.36 -15.08
CA TYR A 32 -5.29 3.01 -16.16
C TYR A 32 -6.71 3.40 -15.71
N PHE A 33 -7.34 2.58 -14.86
CA PHE A 33 -8.69 2.82 -14.36
C PHE A 33 -8.73 3.73 -13.12
N VAL A 34 -7.63 3.76 -12.36
CA VAL A 34 -7.42 4.72 -11.27
C VAL A 34 -7.10 6.07 -11.90
N LYS A 35 -8.16 6.74 -12.39
CA LYS A 35 -8.09 8.10 -12.95
C LYS A 35 -7.42 9.05 -11.96
N SER A 36 -6.66 10.01 -12.51
CA SER A 36 -6.10 11.17 -11.80
C SER A 36 -7.16 11.75 -10.89
N THR A 37 -6.91 11.57 -9.62
CA THR A 37 -7.86 11.81 -8.55
C THR A 37 -7.74 13.29 -8.18
N ASN A 38 -8.83 13.86 -7.67
CA ASN A 38 -9.07 15.31 -7.55
C ASN A 38 -7.87 16.14 -7.03
N SER A 39 -7.88 17.43 -7.36
CA SER A 39 -6.84 18.41 -6.99
C SER A 39 -6.57 18.57 -5.48
N SER A 40 -7.30 17.85 -4.63
CA SER A 40 -7.20 17.88 -3.16
C SER A 40 -6.88 16.48 -2.63
N TRP A 41 -5.67 16.33 -2.09
CA TRP A 41 -5.20 15.14 -1.37
C TRP A 41 -4.85 15.52 0.07
N TYR A 42 -4.86 14.54 0.99
CA TYR A 42 -4.38 14.70 2.35
C TYR A 42 -3.40 13.60 2.72
N LEU A 43 -2.44 13.92 3.59
CA LEU A 43 -1.42 13.00 4.07
C LEU A 43 -1.83 12.43 5.43
N ASP A 44 -1.93 11.12 5.53
CA ASP A 44 -2.21 10.41 6.77
C ASP A 44 -0.90 9.81 7.33
N GLU A 45 -0.53 10.16 8.56
CA GLU A 45 0.63 9.61 9.29
C GLU A 45 0.13 8.61 10.34
N THR A 46 0.42 7.32 10.13
CA THR A 46 0.06 6.24 11.06
C THR A 46 1.31 5.54 11.57
N TYR A 47 1.30 5.09 12.83
CA TYR A 47 2.38 4.32 13.43
C TYR A 47 2.10 2.82 13.35
N ILE A 48 2.97 2.06 12.67
CA ILE A 48 2.81 0.61 12.50
C ILE A 48 4.03 -0.16 12.99
N LYS A 49 3.80 -1.36 13.54
CA LYS A 49 4.88 -2.24 14.00
C LYS A 49 5.23 -3.27 12.93
N VAL A 50 6.43 -3.17 12.35
CA VAL A 50 6.94 -4.10 11.33
C VAL A 50 8.16 -4.83 11.87
N LYS A 51 8.11 -6.17 11.91
CA LYS A 51 9.19 -7.03 12.44
C LYS A 51 9.70 -6.58 13.83
N GLY A 52 8.79 -6.19 14.71
CA GLY A 52 9.12 -5.75 16.07
C GLY A 52 9.51 -4.28 16.23
N LYS A 53 9.72 -3.54 15.13
CA LYS A 53 10.11 -2.12 15.15
C LYS A 53 8.93 -1.23 14.79
N TRP A 54 8.75 -0.14 15.52
CA TRP A 54 7.78 0.89 15.16
C TRP A 54 8.30 1.74 14.01
N LEU A 55 7.45 1.95 13.00
CA LEU A 55 7.74 2.70 11.79
C LEU A 55 6.60 3.70 11.53
N TYR A 56 6.97 4.84 10.97
CA TYR A 56 6.05 5.86 10.47
C TYR A 56 5.60 5.48 9.07
N LEU A 57 4.31 5.22 8.90
CA LEU A 57 3.66 5.02 7.61
C LEU A 57 2.94 6.30 7.21
N TYR A 58 3.39 6.89 6.11
CA TYR A 58 2.77 8.02 5.45
C TYR A 58 1.92 7.50 4.28
N ARG A 59 0.67 7.94 4.19
CA ARG A 59 -0.24 7.57 3.09
C ARG A 59 -0.80 8.82 2.45
N ALA A 60 -0.59 8.97 1.15
CA ALA A 60 -1.27 10.00 0.37
C ALA A 60 -2.65 9.48 0.00
N ILE A 61 -3.70 10.15 0.47
CA ILE A 61 -5.08 9.75 0.24
C ILE A 61 -5.79 10.88 -0.52
N ASP A 62 -6.50 10.53 -1.58
CA ASP A 62 -7.36 11.46 -2.30
C ASP A 62 -8.60 11.83 -1.48
N SER A 63 -9.22 12.96 -1.82
CA SER A 63 -10.58 13.32 -1.42
C SER A 63 -11.60 12.17 -1.54
N ASN A 64 -11.52 11.31 -2.56
CA ASN A 64 -12.37 10.13 -2.71
C ASN A 64 -11.93 8.91 -1.87
N LYS A 65 -11.04 9.11 -0.89
CA LYS A 65 -10.46 8.08 -0.01
C LYS A 65 -9.64 7.00 -0.74
N ASN A 66 -9.30 7.25 -2.00
CA ASN A 66 -8.40 6.38 -2.76
C ASN A 66 -6.96 6.61 -2.28
N THR A 67 -6.22 5.54 -1.97
CA THR A 67 -4.81 5.70 -1.60
C THR A 67 -3.94 5.81 -2.83
N ILE A 68 -3.23 6.93 -2.94
CA ILE A 68 -2.38 7.31 -4.07
C ILE A 68 -1.01 6.66 -3.90
N ASP A 69 -0.40 6.86 -2.73
CA ASP A 69 0.94 6.34 -2.45
C ASP A 69 1.17 6.08 -0.96
N PHE A 70 2.18 5.28 -0.65
CA PHE A 70 2.57 4.88 0.69
C PHE A 70 4.08 5.00 0.86
N TYR A 71 4.52 5.67 1.92
CA TYR A 71 5.93 5.81 2.26
C TYR A 71 6.18 5.37 3.71
N LEU A 72 7.19 4.52 3.93
CA LEU A 72 7.49 3.95 5.24
C LEU A 72 8.88 4.41 5.71
N SER A 73 8.94 5.01 6.89
CA SER A 73 10.18 5.53 7.48
C SER A 73 10.42 5.00 8.90
N LYS A 74 11.69 4.78 9.24
CA LYS A 74 12.11 4.45 10.62
C LYS A 74 12.11 5.65 11.55
N THR A 75 12.27 6.84 10.99
CA THR A 75 12.35 8.11 11.72
C THR A 75 11.23 9.03 11.25
N ARG A 76 10.75 9.89 12.16
CA ARG A 76 9.78 10.93 11.80
C ARG A 76 10.48 11.89 10.85
N ASN A 77 10.06 11.90 9.60
CA ASN A 77 10.79 12.64 8.57
C ASN A 77 9.88 13.70 7.97
N HIS A 78 10.08 14.97 8.37
CA HIS A 78 9.36 16.11 7.80
C HIS A 78 9.58 16.26 6.29
N LYS A 79 10.68 15.73 5.74
CA LYS A 79 10.91 15.72 4.29
C LYS A 79 9.96 14.78 3.54
N ALA A 80 9.54 13.68 4.16
CA ALA A 80 8.57 12.77 3.54
C ALA A 80 7.20 13.44 3.36
N ALA A 81 6.81 14.30 4.31
CA ALA A 81 5.61 15.12 4.18
C ALA A 81 5.71 16.18 3.07
N LYS A 82 6.93 16.63 2.73
CA LYS A 82 7.18 17.57 1.63
C LYS A 82 7.39 16.91 0.27
N LEU A 83 7.66 15.60 0.21
CA LEU A 83 7.92 14.89 -1.06
C LEU A 83 6.64 14.64 -1.88
N CYS A 84 5.46 14.87 -1.29
CA CYS A 84 4.17 14.81 -1.99
C CYS A 84 3.75 16.17 -2.59
N LEU A 85 4.62 17.20 -2.58
CA LEU A 85 4.41 18.49 -3.25
C LEU A 85 4.99 18.50 -4.66
#